data_AF-A0A6S7JWB1-F1
#
_entry.id   AF-A0A6S7JWB1-F1
#
_cell.length_a   1.000
_cell.length_b   1.000
_cell.length_c   1.000
_cell.angle_alpha   90.00
_cell.angle_beta   90.00
_cell.angle_gamma   90.00
#
_symmetry.space_group_name_H-M   'P 1'
#
loop_
_entity.id
_entity.type
_entity.pdbx_description
1 polymer ?
#
loop_
_entity_poly.entity_id
_entity_poly.type
_entity_poly.pdbx_seq_one_letter_code
_entity_poly.pdbx_strand_id
1 'polypeptide(L)'
;MGYRTLSYLPLWCLVYYHHRPQPLLGIFKSQKPTSARIDRWKLRLMRYDCEVVYKPGKDAENPADFLSRHPNPVASSPTDNTTEAYINYFRINLIPKAMKLDKVKNETANDPVLFKLSDAITHNRWLDPEVNRSLT
;
A
#
# COMPACT_ATOMS: atom_id res chain seq x y z
N MET A 1 24.12 9.36 39.02
CA MET A 1 23.52 9.38 37.67
C MET A 1 22.13 8.80 37.73
N GLY A 2 21.09 9.63 37.85
CA GLY A 2 19.71 9.18 37.77
C GLY A 2 19.20 9.36 36.35
N TYR A 3 19.05 8.28 35.60
CA TYR A 3 18.37 8.31 34.31
C TYR A 3 16.91 8.63 34.59
N ARG A 4 16.51 9.89 34.43
CA ARG A 4 15.11 10.26 34.29
C ARG A 4 14.64 9.62 33.00
N THR A 5 13.98 8.46 33.11
CA THR A 5 13.11 7.96 32.07
C THR A 5 12.13 9.09 31.78
N LEU A 6 12.17 9.62 30.56
CA LEU A 6 11.07 10.41 30.02
C LEU A 6 9.84 9.52 30.12
N SER A 7 9.05 9.72 31.17
CA SER A 7 7.74 9.09 31.30
C SER A 7 6.92 9.63 30.14
N TYR A 8 6.84 8.85 29.06
CA TYR A 8 5.83 9.03 28.04
C TYR A 8 4.49 9.11 28.77
N LEU A 9 3.93 10.31 28.88
CA LEU A 9 2.55 10.45 29.32
C LEU A 9 1.73 9.61 28.35
N PRO A 10 1.01 8.59 28.81
CA PRO A 10 0.16 7.83 27.93
C PRO A 10 -0.83 8.83 27.32
N LEU A 11 -0.86 8.88 25.99
CA LEU A 11 -1.81 9.71 25.27
C LEU A 11 -3.20 9.08 25.49
N TRP A 12 -3.85 9.47 26.58
CA TRP A 12 -5.21 9.06 26.91
C TRP A 12 -6.18 9.65 25.89
N CYS A 13 -7.06 8.80 25.37
CA CYS A 13 -8.02 9.20 24.35
C CYS A 13 -9.41 8.65 24.68
N LEU A 14 -10.43 9.49 24.53
CA LEU A 14 -11.83 9.11 24.70
C LEU A 14 -12.53 9.07 23.34
N VAL A 15 -13.08 7.90 23.00
CA VAL A 15 -13.85 7.71 21.78
C VAL A 15 -15.33 7.71 22.13
N TYR A 16 -16.02 8.81 21.81
CA TYR A 16 -17.46 8.92 22.03
C TYR A 16 -18.27 8.40 20.84
N TYR A 17 -19.37 7.71 21.12
CA TYR A 17 -20.30 7.24 20.09
C TYR A 17 -21.74 7.23 20.61
N HIS A 18 -22.71 7.39 19.70
CA HIS A 18 -24.12 7.55 20.07
C HIS A 18 -25.08 6.44 19.58
N HIS A 19 -24.57 5.47 18.82
CA HIS A 19 -25.40 4.46 18.15
C HIS A 19 -25.98 3.41 19.12
N ARG A 20 -27.30 3.17 19.03
CA ARG A 20 -28.01 2.08 19.72
C ARG A 20 -28.24 0.90 18.76
N PRO A 21 -28.05 -0.37 19.18
CA PRO A 21 -27.79 -0.87 20.54
C PRO A 21 -26.27 -1.00 20.86
N GLN A 22 -25.63 0.09 21.28
CA GLN A 22 -24.29 0.15 21.87
C GLN A 22 -23.23 -0.86 21.36
N PRO A 23 -23.13 -1.10 20.04
CA PRO A 23 -22.44 -2.30 19.55
C PRO A 23 -20.93 -2.21 19.76
N LEU A 24 -20.38 -0.99 19.73
CA LEU A 24 -18.95 -0.72 19.87
C LEU A 24 -18.43 -1.10 21.27
N LEU A 25 -19.20 -0.88 22.33
CA LEU A 25 -18.79 -1.31 23.67
C LEU A 25 -18.60 -2.83 23.75
N GLY A 26 -19.51 -3.61 23.16
CA GLY A 26 -19.40 -5.07 23.14
C GLY A 26 -18.22 -5.54 22.28
N ILE A 27 -18.03 -4.92 21.12
CA ILE A 27 -16.97 -5.27 20.16
C ILE A 27 -15.56 -5.00 20.71
N PHE A 28 -15.36 -3.88 21.41
CA PHE A 28 -14.06 -3.52 21.98
C PHE A 28 -13.75 -4.27 23.28
N LYS A 29 -14.76 -4.69 24.05
CA LYS A 29 -14.57 -5.54 25.23
C LYS A 29 -14.36 -7.02 24.88
N SER A 30 -14.80 -7.45 23.70
CA SER A 30 -14.72 -8.85 23.28
C SER A 30 -13.44 -9.16 22.51
N GLN A 31 -12.86 -10.33 22.77
CA GLN A 31 -11.76 -10.90 21.98
C GLN A 31 -12.23 -11.73 20.78
N LYS A 32 -13.54 -11.70 20.47
CA LYS A 32 -14.08 -12.41 19.31
C LYS A 32 -13.49 -11.85 18.01
N PRO A 33 -13.35 -12.68 16.97
CA PRO A 33 -12.93 -12.22 15.65
C PRO A 33 -13.89 -11.13 15.16
N THR A 34 -13.32 -10.00 14.76
CA THR A 34 -14.06 -8.84 14.29
C THR A 34 -13.88 -8.64 12.78
N SER A 35 -14.66 -7.75 12.17
CA SER A 35 -14.48 -7.44 10.76
C SER A 35 -13.12 -6.75 10.54
N ALA A 36 -12.54 -6.91 9.35
CA ALA A 36 -11.27 -6.27 8.99
C ALA A 36 -11.27 -4.74 9.21
N ARG A 37 -12.44 -4.09 9.13
CA ARG A 37 -12.60 -2.67 9.45
C ARG A 37 -12.33 -2.38 10.92
N ILE A 38 -12.90 -3.17 11.83
CA ILE A 38 -12.70 -3.03 13.28
C ILE A 38 -11.28 -3.40 13.68
N ASP A 39 -10.69 -4.41 13.06
CA ASP A 39 -9.31 -4.80 13.35
C ASP A 39 -8.32 -3.69 12.99
N ARG A 40 -8.50 -3.04 11.83
CA ARG A 40 -7.73 -1.85 11.45
C ARG A 40 -7.88 -0.72 12.46
N TRP A 41 -9.09 -0.53 13.00
CA TRP A 41 -9.33 0.47 14.05
C TRP A 41 -8.60 0.11 15.33
N LYS A 42 -8.73 -1.14 15.82
CA LYS A 42 -8.00 -1.65 16.98
C LYS A 42 -6.50 -1.41 16.80
N LEU A 43 -5.92 -1.79 15.67
CA LEU A 43 -4.48 -1.60 15.38
C LEU A 43 -4.04 -0.14 15.44
N ARG A 44 -4.85 0.80 14.94
CA ARG A 44 -4.54 2.24 15.02
C ARG A 44 -4.63 2.77 16.46
N LEU A 45 -5.60 2.27 17.22
CA LEU A 45 -5.83 2.67 18.60
C LEU A 45 -4.84 2.04 19.59
N MET A 46 -4.15 0.94 19.24
CA MET A 46 -3.14 0.30 20.11
C MET A 46 -2.00 1.22 20.57
N ARG A 47 -1.78 2.36 19.89
CA ARG A 47 -0.77 3.36 20.25
C ARG A 47 -1.21 4.28 21.39
N TYR A 48 -2.48 4.22 21.77
CA TYR A 48 -3.14 5.10 22.72
C TYR A 48 -3.85 4.26 23.79
N ASP A 49 -3.91 4.79 25.00
CA ASP A 49 -4.80 4.23 26.03
C ASP A 49 -6.21 4.78 25.77
N CYS A 50 -6.96 4.07 24.91
CA CYS A 50 -8.29 4.48 24.46
C CYS A 50 -9.41 3.85 25.28
N GLU A 51 -10.35 4.68 25.75
CA GLU A 51 -11.62 4.22 26.29
C GLU A 51 -12.79 4.58 25.35
N VAL A 52 -13.62 3.59 25.03
CA VAL A 52 -14.84 3.78 24.22
C VAL A 52 -16.00 4.07 25.15
N VAL A 53 -16.64 5.24 24.99
CA VAL A 53 -17.71 5.71 25.89
C VAL A 53 -18.99 5.99 25.09
N TYR A 54 -20.11 5.43 25.54
CA TYR A 54 -21.41 5.74 24.96
C TYR A 54 -21.90 7.11 25.45
N LYS A 55 -22.33 7.97 24.52
CA LYS A 55 -23.06 9.20 24.81
C LYS A 55 -24.39 9.21 24.07
N PRO A 56 -25.54 9.30 24.75
CA PRO A 56 -26.83 9.38 24.07
C PRO A 56 -26.85 10.63 23.18
N GLY A 57 -27.20 10.45 21.91
CA GLY A 57 -27.30 11.56 20.96
C GLY A 57 -28.51 12.42 21.30
N LYS A 58 -28.28 13.55 21.97
CA LYS A 58 -29.17 14.71 21.88
C LYS A 58 -28.53 15.63 20.85
N ASP A 59 -29.27 15.93 19.78
CA ASP A 59 -28.71 16.42 18.50
C ASP A 59 -27.84 17.69 18.63
N ALA A 60 -28.03 18.51 19.67
CA ALA A 60 -27.25 19.73 19.91
C ALA A 60 -25.85 19.49 20.52
N GLU A 61 -25.59 18.35 21.18
CA GLU A 61 -24.34 18.08 21.90
C GLU A 61 -23.36 17.19 21.14
N ASN A 62 -23.74 16.69 19.95
CA ASN A 62 -22.92 15.77 19.18
C ASN A 62 -22.38 16.43 17.88
N PRO A 63 -21.21 17.09 17.94
CA PRO A 63 -20.61 17.69 16.75
C PRO A 63 -20.29 16.64 15.66
N ALA A 64 -20.09 15.37 16.04
CA ALA A 64 -19.84 14.31 15.06
C ALA A 64 -21.08 13.99 14.22
N ASP A 65 -22.31 14.13 14.75
CA ASP A 65 -23.53 13.92 13.96
C ASP A 65 -23.65 15.01 12.89
N PHE A 66 -23.46 16.27 13.29
CA PHE A 66 -23.46 17.41 12.38
C PHE A 66 -22.44 17.23 11.24
N LEU A 67 -21.19 16.89 11.58
CA LEU A 67 -20.13 16.66 10.59
C LEU A 67 -20.41 15.46 9.68
N SER A 68 -21.08 14.42 10.18
CA SER A 68 -21.44 13.25 9.36
C SER A 68 -22.55 13.54 8.35
N ARG A 69 -23.48 14.45 8.67
CA ARG A 69 -24.59 14.88 7.80
C ARG A 69 -24.18 15.95 6.79
N HIS A 70 -23.10 16.68 7.07
CA HIS A 70 -22.59 17.76 6.22
C HIS A 70 -21.17 17.41 5.73
N PRO A 71 -21.01 16.37 4.90
CA PRO A 71 -19.71 16.05 4.32
C PRO A 71 -19.22 17.25 3.50
N ASN A 72 -18.01 17.71 3.79
CA ASN A 72 -17.42 18.84 3.08
C ASN A 72 -17.20 18.45 1.60
N PRO A 73 -17.87 19.11 0.63
CA PRO A 73 -17.70 18.80 -0.79
C PRO A 73 -16.28 19.05 -1.31
N VAL A 74 -15.48 19.84 -0.58
CA VAL A 74 -14.07 20.12 -0.90
C VAL A 74 -13.12 19.08 -0.28
N ALA A 75 -13.56 18.30 0.72
CA ALA A 75 -12.75 17.22 1.29
C ALA A 75 -12.68 15.98 0.39
N SER A 76 -13.60 15.86 -0.57
CA SER A 76 -13.43 14.99 -1.75
C SER A 76 -12.63 15.67 -2.86
N SER A 77 -11.87 16.72 -2.56
CA SER A 77 -10.84 17.14 -3.50
C SER A 77 -9.80 16.01 -3.58
N PRO A 78 -9.35 15.65 -4.79
CA PRO A 78 -8.34 14.62 -5.04
C PRO A 78 -6.94 15.00 -4.51
N THR A 79 -6.83 15.69 -3.38
CA THR A 79 -5.54 16.05 -2.76
C THR A 79 -4.84 14.84 -2.13
N ASP A 80 -5.56 13.74 -1.91
CA ASP A 80 -4.98 12.42 -1.60
C ASP A 80 -4.63 11.59 -2.86
N ASN A 81 -4.84 12.15 -4.06
CA ASN A 81 -4.44 11.52 -5.33
C ASN A 81 -2.95 11.70 -5.63
N THR A 82 -2.12 12.17 -4.70
CA THR A 82 -0.67 12.22 -4.90
C THR A 82 -0.13 10.82 -5.21
N THR A 83 -0.54 9.81 -4.43
CA THR A 83 -0.14 8.43 -4.64
C THR A 83 -0.58 7.90 -6.00
N GLU A 84 -1.83 8.15 -6.38
CA GLU A 84 -2.38 7.67 -7.65
C GLU A 84 -1.75 8.39 -8.85
N ALA A 85 -1.51 9.70 -8.74
CA ALA A 85 -0.80 10.47 -9.75
C ALA A 85 0.65 10.00 -9.91
N TYR A 86 1.34 9.68 -8.81
CA TYR A 86 2.67 9.08 -8.85
C TYR A 86 2.66 7.71 -9.53
N ILE A 87 1.74 6.81 -9.14
CA ILE A 87 1.59 5.50 -9.77
C ILE A 87 1.33 5.64 -11.27
N ASN A 88 0.47 6.59 -11.67
CA ASN A 88 0.17 6.84 -13.08
C ASN A 88 1.39 7.41 -13.83
N TYR A 89 2.19 8.26 -13.19
CA TYR A 89 3.45 8.75 -13.74
C TYR A 89 4.44 7.60 -14.00
N PHE A 90 4.63 6.68 -13.04
CA PHE A 90 5.45 5.48 -13.23
C PHE A 90 4.94 4.62 -14.39
N ARG A 91 3.62 4.40 -14.45
CA ARG A 91 2.99 3.62 -15.51
C ARG A 91 3.25 4.19 -16.91
N ILE A 92 3.15 5.51 -17.06
CA ILE A 92 3.28 6.18 -18.35
C ILE A 92 4.75 6.30 -18.77
N ASN A 93 5.64 6.62 -17.83
CA ASN A 93 7.00 7.05 -18.17
C ASN A 93 8.09 6.00 -17.91
N LEU A 94 7.86 5.06 -16.98
CA LEU A 94 8.92 4.16 -16.48
C LEU A 94 8.71 2.70 -16.87
N ILE A 95 7.53 2.34 -17.40
CA ILE A 95 7.37 1.05 -18.06
C ILE A 95 8.01 1.17 -19.44
N PRO A 96 9.15 0.51 -19.72
CA PRO A 96 9.72 0.51 -21.05
C PRO A 96 8.67 -0.03 -22.02
N LYS A 97 8.43 0.70 -23.12
CA LYS A 97 7.48 0.27 -24.14
C LYS A 97 7.80 -1.17 -24.52
N ALA A 98 6.86 -2.08 -24.26
CA ALA A 98 7.06 -3.50 -24.50
C ALA A 98 7.60 -3.70 -25.92
N MET A 99 8.80 -4.28 -26.02
CA MET A 99 9.43 -4.53 -27.31
C MET A 99 8.65 -5.64 -28.01
N LYS A 100 8.27 -5.42 -29.28
CA LYS A 100 7.65 -6.48 -30.08
C LYS A 100 8.66 -7.62 -30.27
N LEU A 101 8.17 -8.87 -30.21
CA LEU A 101 9.00 -10.05 -30.42
C LEU A 101 9.74 -10.01 -31.77
N ASP A 102 9.13 -9.46 -32.81
CA ASP A 102 9.75 -9.33 -34.13
C ASP A 102 10.98 -8.42 -34.09
N LYS A 103 10.93 -7.35 -33.29
CA LYS A 103 12.09 -6.47 -33.10
C LYS A 103 13.21 -7.22 -32.38
N VAL A 104 12.90 -7.98 -31.32
CA VAL A 104 13.90 -8.80 -30.63
C VAL A 104 14.54 -9.79 -31.61
N LYS A 105 13.75 -10.52 -32.40
CA LYS A 105 14.28 -11.48 -33.38
C LYS A 105 15.21 -10.83 -34.41
N ASN A 106 14.81 -9.68 -34.95
CA ASN A 106 15.61 -8.98 -35.96
C ASN A 106 16.92 -8.46 -35.35
N GLU A 107 16.87 -7.84 -34.17
CA GLU A 107 18.07 -7.32 -33.51
C GLU A 107 18.99 -8.47 -33.05
N THR A 108 18.44 -9.60 -32.58
CA THR A 108 19.20 -10.80 -32.23
C THR A 108 19.88 -11.44 -33.45
N ALA A 109 19.24 -11.41 -34.62
CA ALA A 109 19.84 -11.88 -35.87
C ALA A 109 20.96 -10.95 -36.37
N ASN A 110 20.84 -9.65 -36.10
CA ASN A 110 21.85 -8.65 -36.43
C ASN A 110 23.02 -8.62 -35.44
N ASP A 111 22.82 -9.14 -34.23
CA ASP A 111 23.87 -9.24 -33.21
C ASP A 111 24.90 -10.31 -33.62
N PRO A 112 26.17 -9.94 -33.85
CA PRO A 112 27.19 -10.87 -34.36
C PRO A 112 27.56 -11.97 -33.36
N VAL A 113 27.38 -11.75 -32.05
CA VAL A 113 27.67 -12.77 -31.03
C VAL A 113 26.51 -13.75 -30.93
N LEU A 114 25.28 -13.24 -30.86
CA LEU A 114 24.09 -14.10 -30.75
C LEU A 114 23.81 -14.87 -32.04
N PHE A 115 24.13 -14.29 -33.20
CA PHE A 115 24.07 -15.00 -34.48
C PHE A 115 25.03 -16.19 -34.50
N LYS A 116 26.29 -15.99 -34.11
CA LYS A 116 27.30 -17.07 -34.02
C LYS A 116 26.87 -18.15 -33.05
N LEU A 117 26.32 -17.75 -31.90
CA LEU A 117 25.77 -18.68 -30.94
C LEU A 117 24.64 -19.50 -31.59
N SER A 118 23.62 -18.85 -32.15
CA SER A 118 22.49 -19.50 -32.84
C SER A 118 22.95 -20.48 -33.92
N ASP A 119 23.97 -20.10 -34.71
CA ASP A 119 24.54 -20.93 -35.76
C ASP A 119 25.30 -22.16 -35.21
N ALA A 120 26.00 -22.00 -34.09
CA ALA A 120 26.64 -23.10 -33.38
C ALA A 120 25.61 -24.09 -32.80
N ILE A 121 24.46 -23.60 -32.32
CA ILE A 121 23.34 -24.43 -31.85
C ILE A 121 22.77 -25.29 -32.98
N THR A 122 22.46 -24.67 -34.13
CA THR A 122 21.81 -25.35 -35.25
C THR A 122 22.72 -26.38 -35.92
N HIS A 123 24.03 -26.11 -35.97
CA HIS A 123 25.02 -27.00 -36.60
C HIS A 123 25.78 -27.88 -35.59
N ASN A 124 25.38 -27.87 -34.31
CA ASN A 124 26.00 -28.63 -33.23
C ASN A 124 27.52 -28.39 -33.04
N ARG A 125 27.98 -27.14 -33.27
CA ARG A 125 29.40 -26.70 -33.20
C ARG A 125 29.75 -26.00 -31.89
N TRP A 126 29.26 -26.52 -30.77
CA TRP A 126 29.40 -25.88 -29.45
C TRP A 126 30.85 -25.76 -28.93
N LEU A 127 31.75 -26.61 -29.41
CA LEU A 127 33.14 -26.69 -28.96
C LEU A 127 34.08 -25.82 -29.81
N ASP A 128 33.56 -25.06 -30.78
CA ASP A 128 34.38 -24.22 -31.63
C ASP A 128 35.08 -23.13 -30.79
N PRO A 129 36.42 -23.11 -30.73
CA PRO A 129 37.16 -22.15 -29.91
C PRO A 129 36.89 -20.69 -30.30
N GLU A 130 36.45 -20.42 -31.54
CA GLU A 130 36.09 -19.07 -31.95
C GLU A 130 34.78 -18.58 -31.34
N VAL A 131 33.80 -19.48 -31.17
CA VAL A 131 32.51 -19.17 -30.53
C VAL A 131 32.72 -18.90 -29.04
N ASN A 132 33.54 -19.71 -28.37
CA ASN A 132 33.84 -19.52 -26.95
C ASN A 132 34.62 -18.23 -26.65
N ARG A 133 35.52 -17.79 -27.54
CA ARG A 133 36.24 -16.51 -27.39
C ARG A 133 35.34 -15.29 -27.54
N SER A 134 34.23 -15.39 -28.27
CA SER A 134 33.28 -14.29 -28.45
C SER A 134 32.29 -14.11 -27.28
N LEU A 135 32.29 -15.03 -26.30
CA LEU A 135 31.35 -15.03 -25.17
C LEU A 135 32.00 -14.59 -23.84
N THR A 136 33.32 -14.39 -23.82
CA THR A 136 34.11 -13.87 -22.68
C THR A 136 34.42 -12.41 -22.85
#